data_AF-A0A957L3L9-F1
#
_entry.id   AF-A0A957L3L9-F1
#
_cell.length_a   1.000
_cell.length_b   1.000
_cell.length_c   1.000
_cell.angle_alpha   90.00
_cell.angle_beta   90.00
_cell.angle_gamma   90.00
#
_symmetry.space_group_name_H-M   'P 1'
#
loop_
_entity.id
_entity.type
_entity.pdbx_description
1 polymer ?
#
loop_
_entity_poly.entity_id
_entity_poly.type
_entity_poly.pdbx_seq_one_letter_code
_entity_poly.pdbx_strand_id
1 'polypeptide(L)'
;GWDGVVDCEYLEIEPGKKLSWSWVVGDIDTVVTFTLAPTPAGTHLSLVQSGFKPDQKQNFGGARYGWRMMGEKLLEVLANIA
;
A
#
# COMPACT_ATOMS: atom_id res chain seq x y z
N GLY A 1 -3.37 23.29 -2.64
CA GLY A 1 -2.43 22.16 -2.57
C GLY A 1 -3.13 20.99 -1.91
N TRP A 2 -2.61 19.77 -2.03
CA TRP A 2 -3.05 18.65 -1.19
C TRP A 2 -2.64 18.95 0.26
N ASP A 3 -3.53 18.66 1.21
CA ASP A 3 -3.36 18.93 2.65
C ASP A 3 -2.64 17.80 3.41
N GLY A 4 -2.29 16.72 2.70
CA GLY A 4 -1.59 15.57 3.29
C GLY A 4 -2.52 14.58 3.98
N VAL A 5 -3.84 14.82 3.99
CA VAL A 5 -4.82 13.94 4.64
C VAL A 5 -5.25 12.85 3.66
N VAL A 6 -5.40 11.64 4.20
CA VAL A 6 -5.96 10.48 3.50
C VAL A 6 -7.01 9.87 4.42
N ASP A 7 -8.23 9.75 3.91
CA ASP A 7 -9.29 9.03 4.60
C ASP A 7 -9.15 7.53 4.33
N CYS A 8 -9.05 6.75 5.40
CA CYS A 8 -8.81 5.31 5.36
C CYS A 8 -9.83 4.55 6.20
N GLU A 9 -10.27 3.41 5.70
CA GLU A 9 -11.13 2.46 6.42
C GLU A 9 -10.61 1.03 6.19
N TYR A 10 -10.50 0.23 7.26
CA TYR A 10 -10.14 -1.19 7.12
C TYR A 10 -11.25 -1.95 6.42
N LEU A 11 -10.90 -2.71 5.38
CA LEU A 11 -11.84 -3.52 4.60
C LEU A 11 -11.71 -5.01 4.91
N GLU A 12 -10.48 -5.50 5.10
CA GLU A 12 -10.20 -6.90 5.43
C GLU A 12 -8.96 -7.02 6.32
N ILE A 13 -9.04 -7.84 7.35
CA ILE A 13 -7.93 -8.12 8.27
C ILE A 13 -7.86 -9.63 8.49
N GLU A 14 -6.85 -10.27 7.92
CA GLU A 14 -6.46 -11.64 8.21
C GLU A 14 -5.05 -11.65 8.82
N PRO A 15 -4.93 -11.89 10.14
CA PRO A 15 -3.65 -11.89 10.83
C PRO A 15 -2.60 -12.77 10.15
N GLY A 16 -1.43 -12.20 9.86
CA GLY A 16 -0.31 -12.89 9.23
C GLY A 16 -0.49 -13.27 7.76
N LYS A 17 -1.57 -12.84 7.10
CA LYS A 17 -1.88 -13.21 5.71
C LYS A 17 -2.27 -12.03 4.83
N LYS A 18 -3.22 -11.20 5.27
CA LYS A 18 -3.78 -10.17 4.40
C LYS A 18 -4.29 -8.97 5.19
N LEU A 19 -4.08 -7.79 4.61
CA LEU A 19 -4.63 -6.54 5.11
C LEU A 19 -5.09 -5.71 3.91
N SER A 20 -6.32 -5.22 3.92
CA SER A 20 -6.79 -4.24 2.94
C SER A 20 -7.51 -3.09 3.60
N TRP A 21 -7.38 -1.90 3.00
CA TRP A 21 -8.02 -0.68 3.46
C TRP A 21 -8.30 0.25 2.28
N SER A 22 -9.33 1.09 2.43
CA SER A 22 -9.58 2.20 1.50
C SER A 22 -8.53 3.28 1.66
N TRP A 23 -8.25 3.99 0.58
CA TRP A 23 -7.35 5.12 0.52
C TRP A 23 -8.02 6.19 -0.34
N VAL A 24 -8.63 7.17 0.34
CA VAL A 24 -9.47 8.19 -0.29
C VAL A 24 -8.84 9.57 -0.13
N VAL A 25 -8.68 10.27 -1.25
CA VAL A 25 -8.21 11.67 -1.30
C VAL A 25 -8.99 12.39 -2.40
N GLY A 26 -9.97 13.21 -2.01
CA GLY A 26 -10.82 13.91 -2.99
C GLY A 26 -11.60 12.92 -3.87
N ASP A 27 -11.32 12.93 -5.18
CA ASP A 27 -11.95 12.03 -6.16
C ASP A 27 -11.18 10.72 -6.40
N ILE A 28 -10.03 10.55 -5.74
CA ILE A 28 -9.23 9.32 -5.75
C ILE A 28 -9.81 8.41 -4.68
N ASP A 29 -10.45 7.34 -5.11
CA ASP A 29 -11.02 6.30 -4.24
C ASP A 29 -10.38 4.97 -4.66
N THR A 30 -9.47 4.48 -3.82
CA THR A 30 -8.65 3.30 -4.12
C THR A 30 -8.62 2.36 -2.94
N VAL A 31 -8.25 1.11 -3.19
CA VAL A 31 -8.02 0.11 -2.17
C VAL A 31 -6.57 -0.32 -2.22
N VAL A 32 -5.90 -0.28 -1.06
CA VAL A 32 -4.58 -0.89 -0.88
C VAL A 32 -4.77 -2.27 -0.28
N THR A 33 -4.08 -3.26 -0.81
CA THR A 33 -4.09 -4.64 -0.33
C THR A 33 -2.67 -5.15 -0.20
N PHE A 34 -2.34 -5.60 1.01
CA PHE A 34 -1.12 -6.34 1.31
C PHE A 34 -1.47 -7.81 1.45
N THR A 35 -0.69 -8.65 0.76
CA THR A 35 -0.78 -10.12 0.90
C THR A 35 0.59 -10.66 1.26
N LEU A 36 0.66 -11.41 2.36
CA LEU A 36 1.85 -12.02 2.90
C LEU A 36 1.87 -13.51 2.57
N ALA A 37 2.92 -13.95 1.89
CA ALA A 37 3.17 -15.36 1.62
C ALA A 37 4.48 -15.79 2.29
N PRO A 38 4.47 -16.79 3.18
CA PRO A 38 5.70 -17.33 3.77
C PRO A 38 6.64 -17.87 2.69
N THR A 39 7.94 -17.70 2.89
CA THR A 39 9.01 -18.29 2.08
C THR A 39 10.04 -18.95 2.99
N PRO A 40 10.91 -19.85 2.48
CA PRO A 40 11.96 -20.46 3.32
C PRO A 40 12.90 -19.45 3.99
N ALA A 41 13.05 -18.24 3.41
CA ALA A 41 13.94 -17.20 3.91
C ALA A 41 13.19 -16.02 4.58
N GLY A 42 11.87 -16.10 4.75
CA GLY A 42 11.09 -15.02 5.35
C GLY A 42 9.67 -14.92 4.79
N THR A 43 9.30 -13.74 4.29
CA THR A 43 7.95 -13.47 3.78
C THR A 43 8.03 -12.66 2.49
N HIS A 44 7.25 -13.07 1.50
CA HIS A 44 7.01 -12.29 0.29
C HIS A 44 5.76 -11.42 0.50
N LEU A 45 5.94 -10.10 0.47
CA LEU A 45 4.85 -9.12 0.49
C LEU A 45 4.46 -8.76 -0.94
N SER A 46 3.22 -9.05 -1.33
CA SER A 46 2.59 -8.46 -2.52
C SER A 46 1.78 -7.24 -2.11
N LEU A 47 2.03 -6.12 -2.79
CA LEU A 47 1.32 -4.86 -2.59
C LEU A 47 0.57 -4.49 -3.87
N VAL A 48 -0.74 -4.33 -3.76
CA VAL A 48 -1.59 -3.85 -4.85
C VAL A 48 -2.37 -2.64 -4.36
N GLN A 49 -2.33 -1.55 -5.11
CA GLN A 49 -3.29 -0.46 -4.99
C GLN A 49 -4.13 -0.40 -6.27
N SER A 50 -5.44 -0.59 -6.14
CA SER A 50 -6.40 -0.65 -7.25
C SER A 50 -7.49 0.41 -7.08
N GLY A 51 -8.22 0.70 -8.16
CA GLY A 51 -9.33 1.68 -8.15
C GLY A 51 -9.05 2.99 -8.88
N PHE A 52 -7.80 3.23 -9.32
CA PHE A 52 -7.48 4.40 -10.13
C PHE A 52 -8.29 4.41 -11.44
N LYS A 53 -8.92 5.55 -11.73
CA LYS A 53 -9.67 5.76 -12.98
C LYS A 53 -8.71 5.98 -14.17
N PRO A 54 -9.14 5.73 -15.42
CA PRO A 54 -8.27 5.86 -16.60
C PRO A 54 -7.65 7.25 -16.82
N ASP A 55 -8.29 8.30 -16.31
CA ASP A 55 -7.85 9.69 -16.35
C ASP A 55 -6.90 10.06 -15.19
N GLN A 56 -6.86 9.29 -14.10
CA GLN A 56 -6.01 9.50 -12.92
C GLN A 56 -4.56 8.98 -13.10
N LYS A 57 -3.98 9.18 -14.30
CA LYS A 57 -2.66 8.64 -14.67
C LYS A 57 -1.52 9.18 -13.81
N GLN A 58 -1.58 10.46 -13.43
CA GLN A 58 -0.57 11.07 -12.58
C GLN A 58 -0.60 10.49 -11.17
N ASN A 59 -1.80 10.27 -10.61
CA ASN A 59 -2.00 9.69 -9.28
C ASN A 59 -1.50 8.24 -9.24
N PHE A 60 -1.82 7.45 -10.27
CA PHE A 60 -1.29 6.10 -10.42
C PHE A 60 0.26 6.09 -10.47
N GLY A 61 0.85 6.98 -11.27
CA GLY A 61 2.30 7.12 -11.36
C GLY A 61 2.95 7.53 -10.03
N GLY A 62 2.34 8.50 -9.34
CA GLY A 62 2.77 8.96 -8.03
C GLY A 62 2.70 7.87 -6.96
N ALA A 63 1.59 7.12 -6.91
CA ALA A 63 1.43 5.99 -6.02
C ALA A 63 2.47 4.90 -6.27
N ARG A 64 2.73 4.56 -7.55
CA ARG A 64 3.77 3.59 -7.91
C ARG A 64 5.16 4.02 -7.44
N TYR A 65 5.50 5.30 -7.60
CA TYR A 65 6.77 5.84 -7.11
C TYR A 65 6.84 5.84 -5.58
N GLY A 66 5.78 6.31 -4.91
CA GLY A 66 5.67 6.36 -3.46
C GLY A 66 5.80 4.98 -2.81
N TRP A 67 5.08 3.98 -3.31
CA TRP A 67 5.15 2.61 -2.78
C TRP A 67 6.52 1.96 -2.96
N ARG A 68 7.22 2.27 -4.05
CA ARG A 68 8.60 1.79 -4.23
C ARG A 68 9.52 2.35 -3.14
N MET A 69 9.46 3.66 -2.89
CA MET A 69 10.26 4.30 -1.84
C MET A 69 9.89 3.79 -0.44
N MET A 70 8.60 3.63 -0.15
CA MET A 70 8.16 3.11 1.15
C MET A 70 8.54 1.64 1.33
N GLY A 71 8.55 0.85 0.26
CA GLY A 71 9.05 -0.53 0.28
C GLY A 71 10.51 -0.61 0.68
N GLU A 72 11.36 0.27 0.14
CA GLU A 72 12.78 0.36 0.52
C GLU A 72 12.93 0.71 2.02
N LYS A 73 12.19 1.71 2.51
CA LYS A 73 12.17 2.08 3.94
C LYS A 73 11.64 0.99 4.85
N LEU A 74 10.64 0.21 4.40
CA LEU A 74 10.14 -0.93 5.17
C LEU A 74 11.25 -1.96 5.40
N LEU A 75 12.07 -2.24 4.38
CA LEU A 75 13.21 -3.15 4.54
C LEU A 75 14.23 -2.62 5.54
N GLU A 76 14.51 -1.31 5.53
CA GLU A 76 15.40 -0.69 6.53
C GLU A 76 14.86 -0.85 7.95
N VAL A 77 13.56 -0.62 8.17
CA VAL A 77 12.94 -0.81 9.48
C VAL A 77 13.03 -2.27 9.91
N LEU A 78 12.66 -3.22 9.03
CA LEU A 78 12.70 -4.65 9.33
C LEU A 78 14.11 -5.15 9.65
N ALA A 79 15.15 -4.60 9.00
CA ALA A 79 16.54 -4.93 9.30
C ALA A 79 17.00 -4.49 10.69
N ASN A 80 16.30 -3.52 11.29
CA ASN A 80 16.59 -2.99 12.63
C ASN A 80 15.70 -3.58 13.74
N ILE A 81 14.78 -4.48 13.40
CA ILE A 81 14.00 -5.24 14.38
C ILE A 81 14.80 -6.51 14.69
N ALA A 82 15.77 -6.37 15.61
CA ALA A 82 16.51 -7.47 16.22
C ALA A 82 16.22 -7.50 17.73
#